data_AF-A0A067SE52-F1
#
_entry.id   AF-A0A067SE52-F1
#
_cell.length_a   1.000
_cell.length_b   1.000
_cell.length_c   1.000
_cell.angle_alpha   90.00
_cell.angle_beta   90.00
_cell.angle_gamma   90.00
#
_symmetry.space_group_name_H-M   'P 1'
#
loop_
_entity.id
_entity.type
_entity.pdbx_description
1 polymer ?
#
loop_
_entity_poly.entity_id
_entity_poly.type
_entity_poly.pdbx_seq_one_letter_code
_entity_poly.pdbx_strand_id
1 'polypeptide(L)'
;IFISFFFKKPTPKKRVRVGAGAQPGGFRRPGEIVDSGEEEEVIVQDGDSSESDPDEEDIAIREEAEVSAEAAEDGDEGQAVHNERVVKTLREKAIVIMEGKGIRMDPREVKIALQIFPRVSGLARRVHDSSPIKERFDSMVATDPTVAGTQRTLARRVPTRWNADLDCLESHFYFRDVVEQLTAIPSLKLKAYHLSTDQWAMASDVQEILLLLDDVTKIFSMAEVPLIVDVIPTLEELREGLIGARDDRINPVSSVVRVACQAALLLIDKYSTFANDCDIYVIAIMMCPDRKSKWFKDHGRTARQIKEIEKMVIAKWNEVYGPEDSSDAEVED
;
A
#
# COMPACT_ATOMS: atom_id res chain seq x y z
N ILE A 1 2.24 1.08 -2.69
CA ILE A 1 2.97 2.26 -3.24
C ILE A 1 3.16 3.35 -2.19
N PHE A 2 2.09 3.88 -1.58
CA PHE A 2 2.15 4.93 -0.55
C PHE A 2 3.15 4.60 0.56
N ILE A 3 3.02 3.41 1.15
CA ILE A 3 3.85 2.96 2.26
C ILE A 3 5.35 2.85 1.92
N SER A 4 5.71 2.71 0.64
CA SER A 4 7.11 2.59 0.22
C SER A 4 7.96 3.82 0.51
N PHE A 5 7.34 4.97 0.78
CA PHE A 5 8.03 6.19 1.19
C PHE A 5 8.54 6.14 2.64
N PHE A 6 8.03 5.21 3.45
CA PHE A 6 8.29 5.11 4.88
C PHE A 6 9.12 3.87 5.27
N PHE A 7 9.62 3.14 4.26
CA PHE A 7 10.53 2.01 4.45
C PHE A 7 11.79 2.22 3.62
N LYS A 8 12.94 1.85 4.20
CA LYS A 8 14.18 1.71 3.43
C LYS A 8 14.05 0.48 2.55
N LYS A 9 14.50 0.59 1.30
CA LYS A 9 14.52 -0.57 0.41
C LYS A 9 15.50 -1.61 0.95
N PRO A 10 15.13 -2.90 1.00
CA PRO A 10 16.08 -3.95 1.29
C PRO A 10 17.18 -3.95 0.23
N THR A 11 18.44 -3.93 0.64
CA THR A 11 19.54 -4.17 -0.30
C THR A 11 19.52 -5.65 -0.69
N PRO A 12 19.55 -5.99 -1.99
CA PRO A 12 19.56 -7.39 -2.39
C PRO A 12 20.79 -8.08 -1.80
N LYS A 13 20.57 -9.15 -1.03
CA LYS A 13 21.66 -10.00 -0.53
C LYS A 13 22.39 -10.58 -1.74
N LYS A 14 23.72 -10.42 -1.81
CA LYS A 14 24.55 -11.05 -2.85
C LYS A 14 24.35 -12.57 -2.79
N ARG A 15 23.59 -13.13 -3.72
CA ARG A 15 23.50 -14.58 -3.92
C ARG A 15 24.84 -15.08 -4.43
N VAL A 16 25.55 -15.87 -3.61
CA VAL A 16 26.74 -16.62 -4.06
C VAL A 16 26.26 -17.69 -5.04
N ARG A 17 26.37 -17.43 -6.34
CA ARG A 17 26.17 -18.46 -7.36
C ARG A 17 27.35 -19.43 -7.30
N VAL A 18 27.14 -20.59 -6.67
CA VAL A 18 28.01 -21.75 -6.87
C VAL A 18 27.76 -22.23 -8.31
N GLY A 19 28.74 -22.05 -9.18
CA GLY A 19 28.62 -22.42 -10.59
C GLY A 19 28.43 -23.93 -10.74
N ALA A 20 27.25 -24.33 -11.21
CA ALA A 20 27.00 -25.68 -11.69
C ALA A 20 26.81 -25.66 -13.21
N GLY A 21 27.50 -26.60 -13.86
CA GLY A 21 27.73 -26.71 -15.30
C GLY A 21 26.49 -26.58 -16.19
N ALA A 22 26.75 -26.00 -17.35
CA ALA A 22 25.85 -25.91 -18.48
C ALA A 22 25.36 -27.29 -18.95
N GLN A 23 24.06 -27.42 -19.24
CA GLN A 23 23.57 -28.09 -20.45
C GLN A 23 22.19 -27.56 -20.90
N PRO A 24 21.86 -27.67 -22.20
CA PRO A 24 20.80 -26.90 -22.86
C PRO A 24 19.57 -27.73 -23.21
N GLY A 25 18.42 -27.08 -23.36
CA GLY A 25 17.30 -27.61 -24.15
C GLY A 25 15.94 -27.51 -23.47
N GLY A 26 15.19 -26.45 -23.77
CA GLY A 26 13.78 -26.32 -23.40
C GLY A 26 12.99 -25.70 -24.55
N PHE A 27 11.95 -26.40 -24.98
CA PHE A 27 11.04 -26.06 -26.08
C PHE A 27 10.31 -24.71 -25.88
N ARG A 28 10.27 -23.87 -26.93
CA ARG A 28 9.49 -22.62 -27.00
C ARG A 28 8.02 -22.86 -27.38
N ARG A 29 7.10 -22.13 -26.74
CA ARG A 29 5.70 -21.97 -27.18
C ARG A 29 5.54 -20.64 -27.94
N PRO A 30 4.64 -20.53 -28.94
CA PRO A 30 4.44 -19.29 -29.69
C PRO A 30 3.69 -18.26 -28.83
N GLY A 31 4.23 -17.04 -28.70
CA GLY A 31 3.62 -15.92 -27.94
C GLY A 31 4.60 -15.11 -27.06
N GLU A 32 5.87 -15.51 -26.99
CA GLU A 32 6.90 -14.82 -26.21
C GLU A 32 7.38 -13.55 -26.94
N ILE A 33 7.11 -12.37 -26.37
CA ILE A 33 7.64 -11.09 -26.85
C ILE A 33 9.12 -11.02 -26.45
N VAL A 34 9.97 -10.75 -27.45
CA VAL A 34 11.42 -10.65 -27.30
C VAL A 34 11.78 -9.42 -26.45
N ASP A 35 12.41 -9.70 -25.32
CA ASP A 35 13.15 -8.77 -24.49
C ASP A 35 14.35 -8.21 -25.27
N SER A 36 14.31 -6.91 -25.60
CA SER A 36 15.49 -6.17 -26.04
C SER A 36 16.22 -5.71 -24.79
N GLY A 37 17.17 -6.51 -24.34
CA GLY A 37 18.06 -6.18 -23.24
C GLY A 37 18.79 -4.87 -23.50
N GLU A 38 18.48 -3.86 -22.68
CA GLU A 38 19.43 -2.81 -22.37
C GLU A 38 20.31 -3.34 -21.23
N GLU A 39 21.57 -3.62 -21.55
CA GLU A 39 22.62 -3.89 -20.58
C GLU A 39 22.76 -2.63 -19.70
N GLU A 40 22.18 -2.63 -18.50
CA GLU A 40 22.54 -1.64 -17.47
C GLU A 40 23.99 -1.92 -17.03
N GLU A 41 24.89 -1.02 -17.42
CA GLU A 41 26.24 -0.90 -16.86
C GLU A 41 26.16 -0.86 -15.33
N VAL A 42 26.60 -1.95 -14.70
CA VAL A 42 26.83 -2.00 -13.26
C VAL A 42 28.06 -1.15 -12.95
N ILE A 43 27.85 0.11 -12.59
CA ILE A 43 28.89 0.95 -12.00
C ILE A 43 29.26 0.33 -10.65
N VAL A 44 30.45 -0.27 -10.60
CA VAL A 44 31.10 -0.75 -9.39
C VAL A 44 31.44 0.46 -8.53
N GLN A 45 30.71 0.69 -7.45
CA GLN A 45 31.25 1.44 -6.32
C GLN A 45 31.93 0.45 -5.38
N ASP A 46 33.26 0.51 -5.42
CA ASP A 46 34.18 -0.17 -4.52
C ASP A 46 33.86 0.15 -3.06
N GLY A 47 34.07 -0.85 -2.21
CA GLY A 47 33.58 -0.86 -0.84
C GLY A 47 34.17 0.21 0.08
N ASP A 48 33.33 0.63 1.02
CA ASP A 48 33.80 0.96 2.36
C ASP A 48 33.05 0.05 3.35
N SER A 49 33.74 -1.01 3.74
CA SER A 49 33.37 -1.85 4.87
C SER A 49 33.92 -1.17 6.13
N SER A 50 33.36 -0.03 6.51
CA SER A 50 33.59 0.50 7.84
C SER A 50 32.55 -0.11 8.78
N GLU A 51 32.96 -1.10 9.59
CA GLU A 51 32.28 -1.44 10.84
C GLU A 51 32.39 -0.23 11.80
N SER A 52 31.60 0.80 11.52
CA SER A 52 31.23 1.82 12.50
C SER A 52 30.08 1.26 13.32
N ASP A 53 30.19 1.34 14.65
CA ASP A 53 29.07 1.10 15.56
C ASP A 53 27.83 1.80 14.97
N PRO A 54 26.75 1.07 14.64
CA PRO A 54 25.60 1.70 14.00
C PRO A 54 25.03 2.74 14.96
N ASP A 55 24.79 3.94 14.46
CA ASP A 55 24.01 4.95 15.19
C ASP A 55 22.75 4.27 15.76
N GLU A 56 22.39 4.54 17.02
CA GLU A 56 21.20 3.94 17.65
C GLU A 56 19.93 4.11 16.79
N GLU A 57 19.89 5.16 15.96
CA GLU A 57 18.81 5.45 15.01
C GLU A 57 18.70 4.45 13.83
N ASP A 58 19.79 3.79 13.48
CA ASP A 58 19.86 2.87 12.34
C ASP A 58 19.52 1.42 12.70
N ILE A 59 19.54 1.08 14.00
CA ILE A 59 19.23 -0.28 14.48
C ILE A 59 17.82 -0.71 14.06
N ALA A 60 16.82 0.11 14.37
CA ALA A 60 15.43 -0.19 14.04
C ALA A 60 15.23 -0.32 12.52
N ILE A 61 15.84 0.58 11.73
CA ILE A 61 15.77 0.58 10.26
C ILE A 61 16.36 -0.71 9.69
N ARG A 62 17.53 -1.13 10.17
CA ARG A 62 18.21 -2.34 9.70
C ARG A 62 17.39 -3.59 10.03
N GLU A 63 16.95 -3.73 11.28
CA GLU A 63 16.12 -4.87 11.69
C GLU A 63 14.84 -4.97 10.85
N GLU A 64 14.19 -3.84 10.54
CA GLU A 64 12.98 -3.85 9.71
C GLU A 64 13.25 -4.16 8.23
N ALA A 65 14.38 -3.68 7.70
CA ALA A 65 14.81 -4.01 6.34
C ALA A 65 15.12 -5.51 6.18
N GLU A 66 15.73 -6.13 7.20
CA GLU A 66 15.99 -7.58 7.24
C GLU A 66 14.67 -8.38 7.24
N VAL A 67 13.70 -8.03 8.08
CA VAL A 67 12.37 -8.68 8.10
C VAL A 67 11.62 -8.54 6.78
N SER A 68 11.69 -7.36 6.16
CA SER A 68 11.07 -7.13 4.85
C SER A 68 11.76 -7.91 3.73
N ALA A 69 13.07 -8.13 3.81
CA ALA A 69 13.81 -8.95 2.86
C ALA A 69 13.41 -10.43 2.97
N GLU A 70 13.34 -10.96 4.20
CA GLU A 70 12.94 -12.34 4.47
C GLU A 70 11.53 -12.61 3.95
N ALA A 71 10.57 -11.71 4.21
CA ALA A 71 9.21 -11.84 3.70
C ALA A 71 9.12 -11.78 2.16
N ALA A 72 10.08 -11.14 1.48
CA ALA A 72 10.13 -11.10 0.02
C ALA A 72 10.73 -12.38 -0.59
N GLU A 73 11.61 -13.09 0.13
CA GLU A 73 12.18 -14.38 -0.29
C GLU A 73 11.13 -15.51 -0.29
N ASP A 74 10.10 -15.41 0.54
CA ASP A 74 9.01 -16.39 0.63
C ASP A 74 7.95 -16.25 -0.50
N GLY A 75 8.05 -15.21 -1.34
CA GLY A 75 7.08 -14.90 -2.41
C GLY A 75 7.49 -15.36 -3.81
N ASP A 76 6.61 -15.14 -4.80
CA ASP A 76 6.96 -15.32 -6.22
C ASP A 76 7.96 -14.24 -6.66
N GLU A 77 9.18 -14.67 -6.99
CA GLU A 77 10.29 -13.82 -7.42
C GLU A 77 9.91 -12.95 -8.64
N GLY A 78 9.12 -13.49 -9.58
CA GLY A 78 8.67 -12.75 -10.75
C GLY A 78 7.69 -11.62 -10.40
N GLN A 79 6.70 -11.93 -9.56
CA GLN A 79 5.74 -10.94 -9.07
C GLN A 79 6.40 -9.86 -8.20
N ALA A 80 7.37 -10.25 -7.36
CA ALA A 80 8.13 -9.33 -6.50
C ALA A 80 8.91 -8.30 -7.33
N VAL A 81 9.65 -8.74 -8.36
CA VAL A 81 10.42 -7.87 -9.26
C VAL A 81 9.49 -6.92 -10.02
N HIS A 82 8.36 -7.41 -10.54
CA HIS A 82 7.39 -6.56 -11.23
C HIS A 82 6.83 -5.48 -10.29
N ASN A 83 6.40 -5.87 -9.10
CA ASN A 83 5.86 -4.94 -8.10
C ASN A 83 6.87 -3.88 -7.69
N GLU A 84 8.14 -4.27 -7.49
CA GLU A 84 9.20 -3.33 -7.17
C GLU A 84 9.44 -2.32 -8.30
N ARG A 85 9.46 -2.79 -9.56
CA ARG A 85 9.61 -1.92 -10.73
C ARG A 85 8.46 -0.92 -10.85
N VAL A 86 7.22 -1.38 -10.64
CA VAL A 86 6.04 -0.51 -10.62
C VAL A 86 6.17 0.52 -9.51
N VAL A 87 6.57 0.11 -8.31
CA VAL A 87 6.74 1.01 -7.16
C VAL A 87 7.80 2.07 -7.42
N LYS A 88 8.98 1.68 -7.94
CA LYS A 88 10.06 2.60 -8.32
C LYS A 88 9.57 3.64 -9.32
N THR A 89 8.95 3.17 -10.41
CA THR A 89 8.47 4.02 -11.50
C THR A 89 7.44 5.04 -11.02
N LEU A 90 6.45 4.61 -10.23
CA LEU A 90 5.39 5.50 -9.74
C LEU A 90 5.92 6.50 -8.70
N ARG A 91 6.86 6.08 -7.85
CA ARG A 91 7.53 6.96 -6.90
C ARG A 91 8.30 8.06 -7.61
N GLU A 92 9.14 7.72 -8.59
CA GLU A 92 9.91 8.70 -9.37
C GLU A 92 9.01 9.68 -10.12
N LYS A 93 7.95 9.18 -10.78
CA LYS A 93 6.96 10.03 -11.46
C LYS A 93 6.25 10.98 -10.49
N ALA A 94 5.87 10.51 -9.30
CA ALA A 94 5.21 11.34 -8.31
C ALA A 94 6.11 12.48 -7.82
N ILE A 95 7.40 12.20 -7.59
CA ILE A 95 8.38 13.22 -7.21
C ILE A 95 8.43 14.31 -8.28
N VAL A 96 8.64 13.95 -9.55
CA VAL A 96 8.71 14.92 -10.65
C VAL A 96 7.44 15.77 -10.77
N ILE A 97 6.26 15.15 -10.65
CA ILE A 97 4.98 15.87 -10.71
C ILE A 97 4.86 16.89 -9.58
N MET A 98 5.23 16.51 -8.36
CA MET A 98 5.10 17.38 -7.20
C MET A 98 6.16 18.48 -7.18
N GLU A 99 7.38 18.20 -7.66
CA GLU A 99 8.40 19.22 -7.88
C GLU A 99 7.92 20.28 -8.87
N GLY A 100 7.24 19.87 -9.95
CA GLY A 100 6.60 20.80 -10.89
C GLY A 100 5.49 21.66 -10.27
N LYS A 101 4.90 21.21 -9.15
CA LYS A 101 3.93 21.97 -8.34
C LYS A 101 4.60 22.80 -7.23
N GLY A 102 5.92 22.82 -7.16
CA GLY A 102 6.69 23.56 -6.14
C GLY A 102 6.84 22.83 -4.81
N ILE A 103 6.49 21.54 -4.73
CA ILE A 103 6.61 20.72 -3.52
C ILE A 103 7.80 19.78 -3.69
N ARG A 104 8.89 20.05 -2.94
CA ARG A 104 10.10 19.22 -2.91
C ARG A 104 10.18 18.49 -1.58
N MET A 105 10.62 17.24 -1.60
CA MET A 105 10.82 16.46 -0.37
C MET A 105 11.98 17.04 0.44
N ASP A 106 11.70 17.50 1.66
CA ASP A 106 12.74 17.92 2.60
C ASP A 106 13.55 16.68 3.05
N PRO A 107 14.89 16.67 2.91
CA PRO A 107 15.72 15.58 3.39
C PRO A 107 15.49 15.21 4.88
N ARG A 108 15.15 16.18 5.72
CA ARG A 108 14.81 15.96 7.13
C ARG A 108 13.51 15.19 7.27
N GLU A 109 12.47 15.60 6.56
CA GLU A 109 11.19 14.88 6.54
C GLU A 109 11.36 13.46 5.97
N VAL A 110 12.19 13.28 4.95
CA VAL A 110 12.51 11.95 4.41
C VAL A 110 13.16 11.07 5.48
N LYS A 111 14.12 11.61 6.24
CA LYS A 111 14.74 10.86 7.35
C LYS A 111 13.71 10.48 8.42
N ILE A 112 12.83 11.41 8.79
CA ILE A 112 11.74 11.16 9.76
C ILE A 112 10.83 10.04 9.22
N ALA A 113 10.36 10.15 7.98
CA ALA A 113 9.46 9.19 7.35
C ALA A 113 10.03 7.77 7.35
N LEU A 114 11.31 7.61 7.00
CA LEU A 114 11.99 6.31 6.95
C LEU A 114 12.21 5.68 8.33
N GLN A 115 12.02 6.42 9.41
CA GLN A 115 12.20 5.93 10.78
C GLN A 115 10.87 5.52 11.45
N ILE A 116 9.71 5.99 10.97
CA ILE A 116 8.41 5.75 11.62
C ILE A 116 8.12 4.26 11.75
N PHE A 117 7.93 3.55 10.63
CA PHE A 117 7.57 2.14 10.69
C PHE A 117 8.64 1.28 11.35
N PRO A 118 9.94 1.40 11.02
CA PRO A 118 10.95 0.58 11.68
C PRO A 118 10.96 0.70 13.21
N ARG A 119 10.70 1.91 13.75
CA ARG A 119 10.61 2.12 15.20
C ARG A 119 9.34 1.49 15.77
N VAL A 120 8.20 1.71 15.12
CA VAL A 120 6.88 1.17 15.50
C VAL A 120 6.88 -0.37 15.44
N SER A 121 7.14 -0.96 14.27
CA SER A 121 7.16 -2.40 14.08
C SER A 121 8.28 -3.08 14.88
N GLY A 122 9.43 -2.44 14.99
CA GLY A 122 10.56 -2.91 15.78
C GLY A 122 10.22 -2.98 17.27
N LEU A 123 9.57 -1.96 17.83
CA LEU A 123 9.13 -1.99 19.22
C LEU A 123 8.12 -3.09 19.48
N ALA A 124 7.10 -3.22 18.61
CA ALA A 124 6.12 -4.29 18.72
C ALA A 124 6.83 -5.67 18.75
N ARG A 125 7.76 -5.90 17.82
CA ARG A 125 8.56 -7.14 17.78
C ARG A 125 9.32 -7.37 19.09
N ARG A 126 10.04 -6.35 19.60
CA ARG A 126 10.80 -6.44 20.85
C ARG A 126 9.91 -6.76 22.06
N VAL A 127 8.74 -6.13 22.15
CA VAL A 127 7.76 -6.40 23.21
C VAL A 127 7.28 -7.84 23.16
N HIS A 128 7.07 -8.40 21.97
CA HIS A 128 6.57 -9.76 21.86
C HIS A 128 7.65 -10.85 22.00
N ASP A 129 8.86 -10.61 21.52
CA ASP A 129 9.92 -11.61 21.46
C ASP A 129 10.76 -11.68 22.75
N SER A 130 10.66 -10.68 23.63
CA SER A 130 11.43 -10.61 24.88
C SER A 130 10.51 -10.66 26.10
N SER A 131 10.54 -11.77 26.85
CA SER A 131 9.72 -11.95 28.05
C SER A 131 9.89 -10.83 29.09
N PRO A 132 11.11 -10.36 29.42
CA PRO A 132 11.27 -9.26 30.38
C PRO A 132 10.65 -7.93 29.91
N ILE A 133 10.74 -7.63 28.61
CA ILE A 133 10.14 -6.41 28.04
C ILE A 133 8.62 -6.55 28.03
N LYS A 134 8.11 -7.73 27.66
CA LYS A 134 6.68 -8.04 27.67
C LYS A 134 6.06 -7.88 29.05
N GLU A 135 6.64 -8.51 30.06
CA GLU A 135 6.15 -8.41 31.44
C GLU A 135 6.13 -6.97 31.93
N ARG A 136 7.13 -6.17 31.54
CA ARG A 136 7.18 -4.76 31.89
C ARG A 136 6.09 -3.95 31.18
N PHE A 137 5.88 -4.20 29.89
CA PHE A 137 4.81 -3.59 29.11
C PHE A 137 3.44 -3.95 29.69
N ASP A 138 3.17 -5.23 29.93
CA ASP A 138 1.90 -5.71 30.49
C ASP A 138 1.62 -5.10 31.87
N SER A 139 2.66 -4.97 32.70
CA SER A 139 2.55 -4.28 33.99
C SER A 139 2.18 -2.82 33.85
N MET A 140 2.74 -2.10 32.87
CA MET A 140 2.41 -0.70 32.62
C MET A 140 0.97 -0.55 32.11
N VAL A 141 0.57 -1.39 31.14
CA VAL A 141 -0.79 -1.45 30.60
C VAL A 141 -1.82 -1.71 31.70
N ALA A 142 -1.53 -2.61 32.65
CA ALA A 142 -2.44 -2.90 33.76
C ALA A 142 -2.61 -1.73 34.74
N THR A 143 -1.61 -0.86 34.84
CA THR A 143 -1.63 0.31 35.74
C THR A 143 -2.10 1.60 35.08
N ASP A 144 -2.17 1.63 33.76
CA ASP A 144 -2.51 2.84 33.02
C ASP A 144 -4.04 3.05 32.95
N PRO A 145 -4.58 4.13 33.55
CA PRO A 145 -6.02 4.39 33.55
C PRO A 145 -6.55 4.87 32.19
N THR A 146 -5.68 5.28 31.26
CA THR A 146 -6.06 5.78 29.93
C THR A 146 -6.33 4.65 28.95
N VAL A 147 -5.74 3.48 29.19
CA VAL A 147 -5.87 2.29 28.35
C VAL A 147 -7.18 1.57 28.68
N ALA A 148 -8.27 2.01 28.04
CA ALA A 148 -9.58 1.40 28.15
C ALA A 148 -9.86 0.45 26.97
N GLY A 149 -10.22 -0.80 27.24
CA GLY A 149 -10.62 -1.76 26.19
C GLY A 149 -10.10 -3.18 26.36
N THR A 150 -10.26 -3.99 25.31
CA THR A 150 -9.82 -5.39 25.25
C THR A 150 -8.42 -5.55 24.66
N GLN A 151 -7.87 -4.53 24.03
CA GLN A 151 -6.53 -4.57 23.45
C GLN A 151 -5.49 -4.53 24.57
N ARG A 152 -4.61 -5.54 24.59
CA ARG A 152 -3.59 -5.72 25.64
C ARG A 152 -2.16 -5.76 25.12
N THR A 153 -1.95 -5.65 23.80
CA THR A 153 -0.63 -5.78 23.20
C THR A 153 -0.49 -4.94 21.94
N LEU A 154 0.75 -4.56 21.62
CA LEU A 154 1.10 -3.91 20.35
C LEU A 154 0.84 -4.90 19.21
N ALA A 155 0.24 -4.45 18.11
CA ALA A 155 0.04 -5.29 16.94
C ALA A 155 1.39 -5.53 16.25
N ARG A 156 1.71 -6.80 15.96
CA ARG A 156 2.91 -7.12 15.16
C ARG A 156 2.66 -6.77 13.71
N ARG A 157 3.65 -6.17 13.08
CA ARG A 157 3.70 -6.02 11.63
C ARG A 157 3.89 -7.40 10.98
N VAL A 158 3.09 -7.67 9.96
CA VAL A 158 3.22 -8.84 9.08
C VAL A 158 3.34 -8.33 7.65
N PRO A 159 4.55 -8.29 7.05
CA PRO A 159 4.77 -7.64 5.75
C PRO A 159 3.88 -8.15 4.61
N THR A 160 3.44 -9.40 4.69
CA THR A 160 2.56 -10.04 3.70
C THR A 160 1.08 -9.74 3.90
N ARG A 161 0.67 -9.14 5.02
CA ARG A 161 -0.73 -8.82 5.34
C ARG A 161 -0.99 -7.34 5.11
N TRP A 162 -1.88 -7.02 4.17
CA TRP A 162 -2.12 -5.64 3.69
C TRP A 162 -2.38 -4.61 4.79
N ASN A 163 -3.15 -4.93 5.82
CA ASN A 163 -3.56 -3.95 6.84
C ASN A 163 -2.66 -3.97 8.09
N ALA A 164 -1.62 -4.82 8.12
CA ALA A 164 -0.78 -4.96 9.30
C ALA A 164 0.03 -3.70 9.62
N ASP A 165 0.34 -2.87 8.62
CA ASP A 165 1.00 -1.57 8.83
C ASP A 165 0.11 -0.61 9.62
N LEU A 166 -1.18 -0.52 9.26
CA LEU A 166 -2.16 0.29 9.98
C LEU A 166 -2.40 -0.27 11.39
N ASP A 167 -2.65 -1.58 11.51
CA ASP A 167 -2.85 -2.23 12.82
C ASP A 167 -1.68 -1.91 13.79
N CYS A 168 -0.45 -1.97 13.27
CA CYS A 168 0.76 -1.69 14.04
C CYS A 168 0.78 -0.23 14.53
N LEU A 169 0.42 0.72 13.67
CA LEU A 169 0.40 2.14 13.98
C LEU A 169 -0.74 2.52 14.94
N GLU A 170 -1.95 2.00 14.71
CA GLU A 170 -3.10 2.20 15.60
C GLU A 170 -2.80 1.69 17.02
N SER A 171 -2.19 0.50 17.12
CA SER A 171 -1.78 -0.02 18.42
C SER A 171 -0.74 0.86 19.12
N HIS A 172 0.18 1.47 18.37
CA HIS A 172 1.17 2.38 18.93
C HIS A 172 0.55 3.67 19.46
N PHE A 173 -0.41 4.25 18.73
CA PHE A 173 -1.17 5.40 19.22
C PHE A 173 -2.01 5.06 20.44
N TYR A 174 -2.66 3.89 20.44
CA TYR A 174 -3.48 3.43 21.55
C TYR A 174 -2.67 3.27 22.85
N PHE A 175 -1.41 2.81 22.75
CA PHE A 175 -0.51 2.64 23.90
C PHE A 175 0.53 3.76 24.03
N ARG A 176 0.27 4.96 23.51
CA ARG A 176 1.28 6.03 23.43
C ARG A 176 2.02 6.27 24.75
N ASP A 177 1.28 6.51 25.84
CA ASP A 177 1.86 6.83 27.15
C ASP A 177 2.72 5.67 27.68
N VAL A 178 2.27 4.43 27.47
CA VAL A 178 3.00 3.22 27.84
C VAL A 178 4.26 3.05 26.99
N VAL A 179 4.17 3.30 25.68
CA VAL A 179 5.29 3.21 24.73
C VAL A 179 6.37 4.24 25.06
N GLU A 180 5.98 5.49 25.32
CA GLU A 180 6.90 6.56 25.71
C GLU A 180 7.62 6.21 27.03
N GLN A 181 6.89 5.71 28.03
CA GLN A 181 7.49 5.26 29.29
C GLN A 181 8.41 4.05 29.13
N LEU A 182 8.00 3.04 28.35
CA LEU A 182 8.75 1.81 28.15
C LEU A 182 10.08 2.10 27.44
N THR A 183 10.04 2.91 26.37
CA THR A 183 11.23 3.28 25.59
C THR A 183 12.19 4.20 26.34
N ALA A 184 11.71 4.91 27.36
CA ALA A 184 12.53 5.74 28.23
C ALA A 184 13.33 4.94 29.28
N ILE A 185 13.03 3.66 29.52
CA ILE A 185 13.76 2.84 30.52
C ILE A 185 15.14 2.43 29.97
N PRO A 186 16.26 2.91 30.54
CA PRO A 186 17.59 2.65 29.98
C PRO A 186 17.99 1.17 30.01
N SER A 187 17.57 0.43 31.04
CA SER A 187 17.91 -0.99 31.21
C SER A 187 17.30 -1.90 30.13
N LEU A 188 16.23 -1.46 29.46
CA LEU A 188 15.58 -2.23 28.39
C LEU A 188 16.24 -2.04 27.02
N LYS A 189 17.13 -1.04 26.87
CA LYS A 189 17.83 -0.70 25.61
C LYS A 189 16.87 -0.46 24.42
N LEU A 190 15.74 0.20 24.68
CA LEU A 190 14.68 0.45 23.70
C LEU A 190 14.70 1.86 23.08
N LYS A 191 15.72 2.66 23.37
CA LYS A 191 15.84 4.05 22.91
C LYS A 191 15.79 4.19 21.38
N ALA A 192 16.33 3.22 20.65
CA ALA A 192 16.30 3.16 19.18
C ALA A 192 14.87 3.16 18.60
N TYR A 193 13.87 2.73 19.36
CA TYR A 193 12.48 2.61 18.93
C TYR A 193 11.58 3.76 19.43
N HIS A 194 12.14 4.72 20.14
CA HIS A 194 11.40 5.89 20.62
C HIS A 194 11.02 6.82 19.47
N LEU A 195 9.77 7.27 19.40
CA LEU A 195 9.33 8.28 18.42
C LEU A 195 9.51 9.70 18.97
N SER A 196 10.15 10.57 18.19
CA SER A 196 10.19 12.01 18.48
C SER A 196 8.83 12.67 18.25
N THR A 197 8.66 13.92 18.71
CA THR A 197 7.44 14.70 18.48
C THR A 197 7.11 14.84 16.99
N ASP A 198 8.10 15.10 16.14
CA ASP A 198 7.90 15.23 14.69
C ASP A 198 7.53 13.89 14.05
N GLN A 199 8.08 12.78 14.55
CA GLN A 199 7.71 11.43 14.11
C GLN A 199 6.27 11.09 14.49
N TRP A 200 5.82 11.45 15.70
CA TRP A 200 4.43 11.28 16.11
C TRP A 200 3.47 12.10 15.25
N ALA A 201 3.81 13.35 14.95
CA ALA A 201 3.00 14.20 14.08
C ALA A 201 2.87 13.61 12.67
N MET A 202 3.98 13.23 12.05
CA MET A 202 3.96 12.61 10.72
C MET A 202 3.29 11.22 10.73
N ALA A 203 3.44 10.45 11.80
CA ALA A 203 2.74 9.18 11.96
C ALA A 203 1.22 9.37 11.99
N SER A 204 0.74 10.48 12.57
CA SER A 204 -0.68 10.82 12.59
C SER A 204 -1.18 11.10 11.16
N ASP A 205 -0.45 11.91 10.39
CA ASP A 205 -0.75 12.14 8.97
C ASP A 205 -0.81 10.83 8.19
N VAL A 206 0.16 9.93 8.41
CA VAL A 206 0.24 8.62 7.75
C VAL A 206 -0.96 7.74 8.12
N GLN A 207 -1.36 7.73 9.39
CA GLN A 207 -2.51 6.96 9.87
C GLN A 207 -3.79 7.38 9.15
N GLU A 208 -4.04 8.68 9.00
CA GLU A 208 -5.22 9.19 8.30
C GLU A 208 -5.29 8.68 6.86
N ILE A 209 -4.15 8.64 6.15
CA ILE A 209 -4.13 8.10 4.77
C ILE A 209 -4.32 6.58 4.75
N LEU A 210 -3.75 5.88 5.72
CA LEU A 210 -3.91 4.43 5.81
C LEU A 210 -5.35 4.03 6.15
N LEU A 211 -6.09 4.83 6.91
CA LEU A 211 -7.51 4.62 7.18
C LEU A 211 -8.35 4.67 5.89
N LEU A 212 -8.06 5.62 4.98
CA LEU A 212 -8.74 5.68 3.67
C LEU A 212 -8.54 4.40 2.87
N LEU A 213 -7.34 3.81 2.92
CA LEU A 213 -7.01 2.57 2.23
C LEU A 213 -7.65 1.36 2.92
N ASP A 214 -7.68 1.36 4.25
CA ASP A 214 -8.27 0.28 5.04
C ASP A 214 -9.78 0.17 4.80
N ASP A 215 -10.50 1.30 4.76
CA ASP A 215 -11.93 1.31 4.42
C ASP A 215 -12.20 0.64 3.07
N VAL A 216 -11.38 0.95 2.05
CA VAL A 216 -11.47 0.32 0.72
C VAL A 216 -11.20 -1.19 0.80
N THR A 217 -10.16 -1.60 1.54
CA THR A 217 -9.86 -3.03 1.68
C THR A 217 -10.96 -3.80 2.42
N LYS A 218 -11.59 -3.19 3.42
CA LYS A 218 -12.71 -3.77 4.16
C LYS A 218 -13.91 -3.98 3.24
N ILE A 219 -14.25 -2.97 2.43
CA ILE A 219 -15.31 -3.09 1.41
C ILE A 219 -15.00 -4.25 0.47
N PHE A 220 -13.80 -4.29 -0.13
CA PHE A 220 -13.43 -5.33 -1.09
C PHE A 220 -13.23 -6.73 -0.50
N SER A 221 -13.14 -6.85 0.82
CA SER A 221 -13.01 -8.12 1.53
C SER A 221 -14.35 -8.71 2.00
N MET A 222 -15.48 -8.03 1.77
CA MET A 222 -16.79 -8.57 2.16
C MET A 222 -17.19 -9.75 1.27
N ALA A 223 -17.38 -10.93 1.85
CA ALA A 223 -17.67 -12.16 1.12
C ALA A 223 -19.15 -12.32 0.70
N GLU A 224 -20.07 -11.62 1.37
CA GLU A 224 -21.52 -11.90 1.29
C GLU A 224 -22.32 -10.90 0.43
N VAL A 225 -21.68 -9.85 -0.10
CA VAL A 225 -22.35 -8.75 -0.81
C VAL A 225 -21.81 -8.66 -2.25
N PRO A 226 -22.65 -8.44 -3.29
CA PRO A 226 -22.17 -8.19 -4.64
C PRO A 226 -21.49 -6.80 -4.73
N LEU A 227 -20.17 -6.77 -4.55
CA LEU A 227 -19.36 -5.55 -4.50
C LEU A 227 -19.04 -4.92 -5.86
N ILE A 228 -19.42 -5.58 -6.96
CA ILE A 228 -19.07 -5.12 -8.31
C ILE A 228 -19.65 -3.73 -8.62
N VAL A 229 -20.80 -3.41 -8.02
CA VAL A 229 -21.44 -2.09 -8.11
C VAL A 229 -20.64 -1.01 -7.38
N ASP A 230 -19.85 -1.38 -6.37
CA ASP A 230 -19.12 -0.49 -5.47
C ASP A 230 -17.69 -0.21 -5.93
N VAL A 231 -17.11 -1.02 -6.82
CA VAL A 231 -15.71 -0.87 -7.24
C VAL A 231 -15.38 0.53 -7.77
N ILE A 232 -16.13 1.04 -8.76
CA ILE A 232 -15.87 2.38 -9.30
C ILE A 232 -16.12 3.47 -8.24
N PRO A 233 -17.27 3.49 -7.54
CA PRO A 233 -17.53 4.47 -6.48
C PRO A 233 -16.45 4.50 -5.39
N THR A 234 -16.06 3.34 -4.87
CA THR A 234 -15.03 3.25 -3.83
C THR A 234 -13.66 3.72 -4.35
N LEU A 235 -13.31 3.45 -5.61
CA LEU A 235 -12.09 4.00 -6.21
C LEU A 235 -12.16 5.53 -6.39
N GLU A 236 -13.32 6.08 -6.75
CA GLU A 236 -13.52 7.53 -6.85
C GLU A 236 -13.44 8.20 -5.47
N GLU A 237 -14.05 7.62 -4.44
CA GLU A 237 -13.97 8.12 -3.05
C GLU A 237 -12.53 8.12 -2.52
N LEU A 238 -11.79 7.02 -2.71
CA LEU A 238 -10.39 6.94 -2.33
C LEU A 238 -9.54 7.98 -3.07
N ARG A 239 -9.82 8.19 -4.36
CA ARG A 239 -9.13 9.18 -5.18
C ARG A 239 -9.34 10.59 -4.65
N GLU A 240 -10.58 10.96 -4.31
CA GLU A 240 -10.90 12.28 -3.76
C GLU A 240 -10.26 12.47 -2.37
N GLY A 241 -10.27 11.45 -1.50
CA GLY A 241 -9.57 11.50 -0.21
C GLY A 241 -8.06 11.74 -0.37
N LEU A 242 -7.41 11.03 -1.29
CA LEU A 242 -5.99 11.21 -1.60
C LEU A 242 -5.67 12.58 -2.21
N ILE A 243 -6.58 13.15 -3.02
CA ILE A 243 -6.45 14.52 -3.54
C ILE A 243 -6.54 15.52 -2.39
N GLY A 244 -7.53 15.35 -1.51
CA GLY A 244 -7.69 16.18 -0.31
C GLY A 244 -6.42 16.23 0.53
N ALA A 245 -5.85 15.06 0.86
CA ALA A 245 -4.61 14.96 1.61
C ALA A 245 -3.40 15.58 0.90
N ARG A 246 -3.24 15.35 -0.41
CA ARG A 246 -2.14 15.92 -1.20
C ARG A 246 -2.19 17.45 -1.23
N ASP A 247 -3.39 17.98 -1.45
CA ASP A 247 -3.63 19.41 -1.71
C ASP A 247 -4.02 20.19 -0.44
N ASP A 248 -4.03 19.56 0.73
CA ASP A 248 -4.36 20.21 2.00
C ASP A 248 -3.42 21.40 2.25
N ARG A 249 -3.95 22.62 2.35
CA ARG A 249 -3.19 23.83 2.66
C ARG A 249 -3.49 24.38 4.04
N ILE A 250 -4.44 23.77 4.74
CA ILE A 250 -4.93 24.19 6.06
C ILE A 250 -4.06 23.52 7.12
N ASN A 251 -3.84 22.21 6.99
CA ASN A 251 -3.02 21.45 7.92
C ASN A 251 -1.55 21.36 7.46
N PRO A 252 -0.58 21.31 8.40
CA PRO A 252 0.84 21.28 8.10
C PRO A 252 1.32 19.87 7.65
N VAL A 253 0.66 19.29 6.64
CA VAL A 253 1.01 17.96 6.11
C VAL A 253 2.39 18.01 5.44
N SER A 254 3.26 17.10 5.84
CA SER A 254 4.64 17.01 5.34
C SER A 254 4.72 16.83 3.82
N SER A 255 5.79 17.32 3.21
CA SER A 255 6.05 17.18 1.77
C SER A 255 6.14 15.70 1.35
N VAL A 256 6.71 14.85 2.21
CA VAL A 256 6.84 13.40 1.95
C VAL A 256 5.47 12.73 1.87
N VAL A 257 4.55 13.03 2.79
CA VAL A 257 3.18 12.49 2.77
C VAL A 257 2.46 12.93 1.50
N ARG A 258 2.54 14.21 1.13
CA ARG A 258 1.91 14.73 -0.11
C ARG A 258 2.43 14.02 -1.36
N VAL A 259 3.74 13.80 -1.45
CA VAL A 259 4.36 13.08 -2.57
C VAL A 259 3.95 11.61 -2.57
N ALA A 260 3.85 10.98 -1.40
CA ALA A 260 3.35 9.62 -1.27
C ALA A 260 1.88 9.50 -1.72
N CYS A 261 1.01 10.46 -1.36
CA CYS A 261 -0.36 10.56 -1.85
C CYS A 261 -0.41 10.70 -3.38
N GLN A 262 0.47 11.53 -3.96
CA GLN A 262 0.57 11.64 -5.42
C GLN A 262 0.97 10.29 -6.08
N ALA A 263 1.87 9.53 -5.48
CA ALA A 263 2.23 8.20 -5.98
C ALA A 263 1.07 7.21 -5.87
N ALA A 264 0.27 7.29 -4.80
CA ALA A 264 -0.96 6.51 -4.65
C ALA A 264 -1.99 6.88 -5.72
N LEU A 265 -2.18 8.17 -5.99
CA LEU A 265 -3.09 8.64 -7.04
C LEU A 265 -2.72 8.10 -8.42
N LEU A 266 -1.42 8.07 -8.77
CA LEU A 266 -0.99 7.49 -10.04
C LEU A 266 -1.33 6.00 -10.16
N LEU A 267 -1.31 5.26 -9.04
CA LEU A 267 -1.72 3.87 -9.01
C LEU A 267 -3.24 3.73 -9.13
N ILE A 268 -4.00 4.57 -8.41
CA ILE A 268 -5.46 4.59 -8.50
C ILE A 268 -5.91 4.94 -9.91
N ASP A 269 -5.34 5.98 -10.54
CA ASP A 269 -5.67 6.36 -11.92
C ASP A 269 -5.44 5.20 -12.92
N LYS A 270 -4.38 4.38 -12.70
CA LYS A 270 -4.13 3.17 -13.48
C LYS A 270 -5.25 2.15 -13.29
N TYR A 271 -5.65 1.85 -12.05
CA TYR A 271 -6.73 0.89 -11.78
C TYR A 271 -8.10 1.41 -12.18
N SER A 272 -8.38 2.70 -12.03
CA SER A 272 -9.60 3.35 -12.50
C SER A 272 -9.72 3.25 -14.02
N THR A 273 -8.61 3.33 -14.77
CA THR A 273 -8.63 3.11 -16.22
C THR A 273 -9.09 1.68 -16.53
N PHE A 274 -8.49 0.67 -15.88
CA PHE A 274 -8.89 -0.73 -16.08
C PHE A 274 -10.35 -1.00 -15.65
N ALA A 275 -10.80 -0.39 -14.57
CA ALA A 275 -12.19 -0.51 -14.12
C ALA A 275 -13.17 0.14 -15.10
N ASN A 276 -12.82 1.26 -15.72
CA ASN A 276 -13.65 1.91 -16.74
C ASN A 276 -13.64 1.15 -18.08
N ASP A 277 -12.55 0.47 -18.41
CA ASP A 277 -12.44 -0.34 -19.64
C ASP A 277 -13.28 -1.63 -19.58
N CYS A 278 -13.65 -2.07 -18.38
CA CYS A 278 -14.49 -3.24 -18.18
C CYS A 278 -15.96 -2.83 -18.02
N ASP A 279 -16.76 -3.07 -19.06
CA ASP A 279 -18.17 -2.69 -19.16
C ASP A 279 -19.02 -3.18 -17.97
N ILE A 280 -18.68 -4.34 -17.40
CA ILE A 280 -19.44 -4.97 -16.31
C ILE A 280 -19.62 -4.06 -15.09
N TYR A 281 -18.63 -3.25 -14.72
CA TYR A 281 -18.74 -2.36 -13.56
C TYR A 281 -19.75 -1.24 -13.82
N VAL A 282 -19.68 -0.65 -15.02
CA VAL A 282 -20.60 0.42 -15.46
C VAL A 282 -22.02 -0.12 -15.60
N ILE A 283 -22.17 -1.32 -16.18
CA ILE A 283 -23.46 -2.00 -16.31
C ILE A 283 -24.05 -2.30 -14.93
N ALA A 284 -23.26 -2.82 -13.98
CA ALA A 284 -23.73 -3.13 -12.63
C ALA A 284 -24.27 -1.88 -11.90
N ILE A 285 -23.57 -0.74 -12.01
CA ILE A 285 -24.03 0.55 -11.46
C ILE A 285 -25.34 0.99 -12.11
N MET A 286 -25.45 0.84 -13.43
CA MET A 286 -26.65 1.21 -14.16
C MET A 286 -27.87 0.34 -13.79
N MET A 287 -27.63 -0.94 -13.53
CA MET A 287 -28.66 -1.91 -13.14
C MET A 287 -29.05 -1.82 -11.65
N CYS A 288 -28.21 -1.22 -10.81
CA CYS A 288 -28.47 -1.04 -9.39
C CYS A 288 -29.65 -0.09 -9.15
N PRO A 289 -30.75 -0.53 -8.52
CA PRO A 289 -31.97 0.27 -8.31
C PRO A 289 -31.74 1.63 -7.66
N ASP A 290 -30.80 1.70 -6.72
CA ASP A 290 -30.51 2.87 -5.90
C ASP A 290 -29.58 3.89 -6.60
N ARG A 291 -28.85 3.46 -7.63
CA ARG A 291 -27.85 4.28 -8.36
C ARG A 291 -28.34 4.69 -9.75
N LYS A 292 -28.44 3.72 -10.67
CA LYS A 292 -28.86 3.92 -12.07
C LYS A 292 -28.15 5.11 -12.74
N SER A 293 -28.85 5.80 -13.64
CA SER A 293 -28.39 7.03 -14.30
C SER A 293 -28.16 8.20 -13.36
N LYS A 294 -28.85 8.21 -12.19
CA LYS A 294 -28.70 9.28 -11.19
C LYS A 294 -27.26 9.31 -10.66
N TRP A 295 -26.69 8.16 -10.30
CA TRP A 295 -25.31 8.10 -9.80
C TRP A 295 -24.32 8.72 -10.78
N PHE A 296 -24.39 8.34 -12.07
CA PHE A 296 -23.50 8.91 -13.10
C PHE A 296 -23.66 10.43 -13.25
N LYS A 297 -24.89 10.93 -13.17
CA LYS A 297 -25.17 12.38 -13.24
C LYS A 297 -24.54 13.11 -12.05
N ASP A 298 -24.70 12.56 -10.86
CA ASP A 298 -24.17 13.14 -9.62
C ASP A 298 -22.63 13.10 -9.59
N HIS A 299 -22.00 12.17 -10.33
CA HIS A 299 -20.55 12.02 -10.50
C HIS A 299 -20.04 12.64 -11.82
N GLY A 300 -20.71 13.70 -12.30
CA GLY A 300 -20.20 14.56 -13.37
C GLY A 300 -20.29 14.01 -14.79
N ARG A 301 -20.95 12.86 -15.03
CA ARG A 301 -21.17 12.36 -16.39
C ARG A 301 -22.20 13.23 -17.11
N THR A 302 -21.89 13.58 -18.35
CA THR A 302 -22.78 14.34 -19.21
C THR A 302 -24.00 13.51 -19.64
N ALA A 303 -25.10 14.17 -19.98
CA ALA A 303 -26.29 13.49 -20.50
C ALA A 303 -26.00 12.65 -21.76
N ARG A 304 -25.02 13.06 -22.58
CA ARG A 304 -24.55 12.27 -23.72
C ARG A 304 -23.87 10.98 -23.26
N GLN A 305 -22.95 11.04 -22.31
CA GLN A 305 -22.25 9.85 -21.78
C GLN A 305 -23.24 8.87 -21.13
N ILE A 306 -24.21 9.37 -20.36
CA ILE A 306 -25.24 8.53 -19.73
C ILE A 306 -26.06 7.80 -20.79
N LYS A 307 -26.45 8.47 -21.89
CA LYS A 307 -27.15 7.82 -23.00
C LYS A 307 -26.31 6.74 -23.69
N GLU A 308 -24.99 6.93 -23.81
CA GLU A 308 -24.12 5.88 -24.37
C GLU A 308 -24.01 4.68 -23.42
N ILE A 309 -24.01 4.90 -22.10
CA ILE A 309 -24.09 3.82 -21.11
C ILE A 309 -25.42 3.07 -21.22
N GLU A 310 -26.55 3.78 -21.35
CA GLU A 310 -27.87 3.16 -21.56
C GLU A 310 -27.88 2.25 -22.80
N LYS A 311 -27.34 2.74 -23.92
CA LYS A 311 -27.22 1.95 -25.15
C LYS A 311 -26.34 0.73 -24.98
N MET A 312 -25.19 0.87 -24.32
CA MET A 312 -24.27 -0.23 -24.02
C MET A 312 -24.99 -1.33 -23.23
N VAL A 313 -25.73 -0.98 -22.18
CA VAL A 313 -26.48 -1.93 -21.36
C VAL A 313 -27.53 -2.68 -22.20
N ILE A 314 -28.30 -1.95 -23.01
CA ILE A 314 -29.33 -2.54 -23.89
C ILE A 314 -28.69 -3.47 -24.93
N ALA A 315 -27.59 -3.04 -25.55
CA ALA A 315 -26.86 -3.85 -26.53
C ALA A 315 -26.35 -5.16 -25.91
N LYS A 316 -25.74 -5.08 -24.71
CA LYS A 316 -25.26 -6.26 -23.99
C LYS A 316 -26.38 -7.21 -23.60
N TRP A 317 -27.53 -6.67 -23.17
CA TRP A 317 -28.73 -7.47 -22.89
C TRP A 317 -29.18 -8.22 -24.13
N ASN A 318 -29.33 -7.54 -25.27
CA ASN A 318 -29.79 -8.15 -26.51
C ASN A 318 -28.81 -9.21 -27.03
N GLU A 319 -27.50 -8.99 -26.90
CA GLU A 319 -26.46 -9.92 -27.33
C GLU A 319 -26.40 -11.20 -26.50
N VAL A 320 -26.56 -11.09 -25.17
CA VAL A 320 -26.28 -12.20 -24.23
C VAL A 320 -27.54 -12.87 -23.68
N TYR A 321 -28.63 -12.10 -23.53
CA TYR A 321 -29.87 -12.54 -22.87
C TYR A 321 -31.14 -12.28 -23.68
N GLY A 322 -31.00 -11.70 -24.88
CA GLY A 322 -32.10 -11.52 -25.80
C GLY A 322 -32.71 -12.88 -26.18
N PRO A 323 -34.00 -12.92 -26.55
CA PRO A 323 -34.58 -14.14 -27.08
C PRO A 323 -33.77 -14.61 -28.29
N GLU A 324 -33.35 -15.89 -28.30
CA GLU A 324 -32.82 -16.49 -29.52
C GLU A 324 -33.93 -16.41 -30.58
N ASP A 325 -33.59 -15.92 -31.78
CA ASP A 325 -34.53 -15.94 -32.91
C ASP A 325 -34.95 -17.39 -33.15
N SER A 326 -36.13 -17.74 -32.64
CA SER A 326 -36.80 -19.02 -32.89
C SER A 326 -37.20 -19.08 -34.36
N SER A 327 -36.21 -19.29 -35.22
CA SER A 327 -36.36 -19.41 -36.67
C SER A 327 -36.25 -20.85 -37.15
N ASP A 328 -36.17 -21.83 -36.24
CA ASP A 328 -36.12 -23.27 -36.56
C ASP A 328 -37.26 -24.06 -35.89
N ALA A 329 -38.52 -23.64 -36.07
CA ALA A 329 -39.67 -24.47 -35.71
C ALA A 329 -40.92 -24.23 -36.59
N GLU A 330 -40.73 -24.09 -37.91
CA GLU A 330 -41.80 -24.41 -38.88
C GLU A 330 -41.16 -25.03 -40.12
N VAL A 331 -40.91 -26.34 -40.11
CA VAL A 331 -41.26 -27.26 -41.21
C VAL A 331 -41.33 -28.68 -40.63
N GLU A 332 -42.52 -29.25 -40.51
CA GLU A 332 -42.84 -30.60 -40.99
C GLU A 332 -44.33 -30.90 -40.78
N ASP A 333 -45.04 -30.82 -41.92
CA ASP A 333 -46.33 -31.37 -42.38
C ASP A 333 -47.50 -31.67 -41.41
#